data_AF-A0A7C3AGW8-F1
#
_entry.id   AF-A0A7C3AGW8-F1
#
_cell.length_a   1.000
_cell.length_b   1.000
_cell.length_c   1.000
_cell.angle_alpha   90.00
_cell.angle_beta   90.00
_cell.angle_gamma   90.00
#
_symmetry.space_group_name_H-M   'P 1'
#
loop_
_entity.id
_entity.type
_entity.pdbx_description
1 polymer ?
#
loop_
_entity_poly.entity_id
_entity_poly.type
_entity_poly.pdbx_seq_one_letter_code
_entity_poly.pdbx_strand_id
1 'polypeptide(L)'
;MIDFSHDGNDWAVPPGQCAVSPMGDERVLMAYADSTHGDPLNWSRYHVPDEYYGSDGVPHVRIGSRIELAAMVGDFSLDCRVDAWDLRVLAEAWLSRADHAAWNPACDIGPAPDGTVNHLDFAVFAAQWLATAD
;
A
#
# COMPACT_ATOMS: atom_id res chain seq x y z
N MET A 1 -19.81 -14.59 -2.42
CA MET A 1 -19.63 -13.64 -1.31
C MET A 1 -18.15 -13.38 -1.16
N ILE A 2 -17.71 -12.13 -1.29
CA ILE A 2 -16.40 -11.71 -0.77
C ILE A 2 -16.70 -10.55 0.18
N ASP A 3 -16.48 -10.79 1.46
CA ASP A 3 -16.68 -9.90 2.60
C ASP A 3 -15.30 -9.59 3.20
N PHE A 4 -15.02 -8.31 3.49
CA PHE A 4 -13.84 -7.86 4.23
C PHE A 4 -14.24 -6.92 5.37
N SER A 5 -15.25 -7.36 6.14
CA SER A 5 -15.63 -6.91 7.47
C SER A 5 -15.47 -5.41 7.68
N HIS A 6 -16.46 -4.65 7.23
CA HIS A 6 -16.79 -3.29 7.69
C HIS A 6 -15.73 -2.55 8.54
N ASP A 7 -15.21 -1.41 8.06
CA ASP A 7 -14.69 -0.36 8.94
C ASP A 7 -15.18 1.03 8.54
N GLY A 8 -16.49 1.23 8.64
CA GLY A 8 -17.04 2.58 8.53
C GLY A 8 -16.56 3.43 9.69
N ASN A 9 -15.97 4.61 9.44
CA ASN A 9 -16.13 5.70 10.38
C ASN A 9 -15.93 7.13 9.84
N ASP A 10 -16.39 7.47 8.62
CA ASP A 10 -16.61 8.90 8.33
C ASP A 10 -17.55 9.15 7.14
N TRP A 11 -18.50 10.06 7.31
CA TRP A 11 -19.52 10.42 6.29
C TRP A 11 -19.04 11.60 5.42
N ALA A 12 -17.81 12.07 5.64
CA ALA A 12 -17.27 13.28 5.03
C ALA A 12 -16.27 13.05 3.88
N VAL A 13 -15.94 11.80 3.52
CA VAL A 13 -14.97 11.51 2.44
C VAL A 13 -15.68 10.83 1.26
N PRO A 14 -15.62 11.37 0.03
CA PRO A 14 -16.19 10.69 -1.13
C PRO A 14 -15.45 9.37 -1.36
N PRO A 15 -16.13 8.21 -1.38
CA PRO A 15 -15.46 6.94 -1.63
C PRO A 15 -14.87 6.90 -3.05
N GLY A 16 -13.69 6.29 -3.16
CA GLY A 16 -12.95 6.14 -4.41
C GLY A 16 -13.82 5.56 -5.53
N GLN A 17 -13.79 6.20 -6.69
CA GLN A 17 -14.60 5.78 -7.83
C GLN A 17 -13.98 4.54 -8.48
N CYS A 18 -14.79 3.49 -8.64
CA CYS A 18 -14.46 2.31 -9.43
C CYS A 18 -15.22 2.38 -10.76
N ALA A 19 -14.52 2.20 -11.88
CA ALA A 19 -15.11 2.08 -13.20
C ALA A 19 -15.21 0.60 -13.59
N VAL A 20 -16.38 0.19 -14.07
CA VAL A 20 -16.64 -1.17 -14.57
C VAL A 20 -16.99 -1.11 -16.06
N SER A 21 -16.64 -2.16 -16.81
CA SER A 21 -17.10 -2.33 -18.20
C SER A 21 -18.46 -3.04 -18.19
N PRO A 22 -19.48 -2.49 -18.85
CA PRO A 22 -20.77 -3.16 -18.95
C PRO A 22 -20.65 -4.44 -19.79
N MET A 23 -21.29 -5.53 -19.35
CA MET A 23 -21.51 -6.73 -20.17
C MET A 23 -22.91 -6.70 -20.79
N GLY A 24 -23.15 -7.54 -21.80
CA GLY A 24 -24.41 -7.53 -22.57
C GLY A 24 -25.65 -8.09 -21.87
N ASP A 25 -25.50 -8.73 -20.70
CA ASP A 25 -26.59 -9.31 -19.89
C ASP A 25 -26.27 -9.23 -18.39
N GLU A 26 -27.31 -9.19 -17.54
CA GLU A 26 -27.18 -9.34 -16.09
C GLU A 26 -26.70 -10.76 -15.73
N ARG A 27 -25.54 -10.85 -15.08
CA ARG A 27 -24.95 -12.15 -14.68
C ARG A 27 -24.49 -12.19 -13.23
N VAL A 28 -24.58 -11.07 -12.53
CA VAL A 28 -24.16 -10.93 -11.13
C VAL A 28 -25.39 -10.52 -10.31
N LEU A 29 -25.70 -11.29 -9.28
CA LEU A 29 -26.68 -10.91 -8.26
C LEU A 29 -25.92 -10.25 -7.11
N MET A 30 -26.25 -8.99 -6.82
CA MET A 30 -25.70 -8.23 -5.70
C MET A 30 -26.76 -8.06 -4.60
N ALA A 31 -26.32 -8.21 -3.35
CA ALA A 31 -27.08 -7.90 -2.14
C ALA A 31 -26.14 -7.15 -1.19
N TYR A 32 -26.68 -6.27 -0.36
CA TYR A 32 -25.89 -5.44 0.56
C TYR A 32 -26.44 -5.49 1.99
N ALA A 33 -25.56 -5.29 2.97
CA ALA A 33 -25.93 -5.18 4.38
C ALA A 33 -26.26 -3.72 4.74
N ASP A 34 -27.31 -3.51 5.51
CA ASP A 34 -27.65 -2.21 6.11
C ASP A 34 -28.40 -2.42 7.44
N SER A 35 -28.92 -1.34 8.04
CA SER A 35 -29.71 -1.41 9.28
C SER A 35 -31.03 -2.20 9.14
N THR A 36 -31.49 -2.44 7.92
CA THR A 36 -32.76 -3.13 7.60
C THR A 36 -32.53 -4.62 7.32
N HIS A 37 -31.41 -4.96 6.67
CA HIS A 37 -31.09 -6.30 6.18
C HIS A 37 -30.08 -7.06 7.07
N GLY A 38 -29.39 -6.36 7.97
CA GLY A 38 -28.53 -6.97 8.99
C GLY A 38 -27.28 -7.64 8.44
N ASP A 39 -26.67 -8.49 9.27
CA ASP A 39 -25.40 -9.17 8.97
C ASP A 39 -25.57 -10.29 7.91
N PRO A 40 -24.87 -10.19 6.76
CA PRO A 40 -24.92 -11.18 5.69
C PRO A 40 -24.51 -12.60 6.09
N LEU A 41 -23.72 -12.76 7.15
CA LEU A 41 -23.31 -14.08 7.65
C LEU A 41 -24.47 -14.84 8.29
N ASN A 42 -25.53 -14.14 8.69
CA ASN A 42 -26.75 -14.72 9.24
C ASN A 42 -27.86 -14.88 8.18
N TRP A 43 -27.60 -14.49 6.93
CA TRP A 43 -28.53 -14.73 5.84
C TRP A 43 -28.61 -16.22 5.56
N SER A 44 -29.83 -16.74 5.64
CA SER A 44 -30.12 -18.15 5.38
C SER A 44 -30.97 -18.27 4.13
N ARG A 45 -31.19 -19.50 3.66
CA ARG A 45 -32.15 -19.76 2.55
C ARG A 45 -33.56 -19.21 2.80
N TYR A 46 -33.89 -18.85 4.05
CA TYR A 46 -35.17 -18.29 4.48
C TYR A 46 -35.07 -16.84 4.97
N HIS A 47 -33.86 -16.28 5.00
CA HIS A 47 -33.60 -14.90 5.38
C HIS A 47 -32.61 -14.34 4.39
N VAL A 48 -33.16 -13.94 3.26
CA VAL A 48 -32.45 -13.28 2.18
C VAL A 48 -33.09 -11.91 2.03
N PRO A 49 -32.31 -10.83 1.78
CA PRO A 49 -32.90 -9.53 1.51
C PRO A 49 -33.87 -9.64 0.33
N ASP A 50 -35.07 -9.08 0.48
CA ASP A 50 -36.11 -9.13 -0.57
C ASP A 50 -35.68 -8.38 -1.85
N GLU A 51 -34.61 -7.58 -1.77
CA GLU A 51 -34.08 -6.76 -2.84
C GLU A 51 -32.67 -7.22 -3.25
N TYR A 52 -32.57 -7.75 -4.47
CA TYR A 52 -31.29 -8.02 -5.13
C TYR A 52 -31.19 -7.10 -6.35
N TYR A 53 -29.98 -6.63 -6.61
CA TYR A 53 -29.68 -5.89 -7.82
C TYR A 53 -28.97 -6.82 -8.79
N GLY A 54 -29.61 -7.03 -9.95
CA GLY A 54 -28.93 -7.59 -11.11
C GLY A 54 -27.89 -6.59 -11.60
N SER A 55 -26.68 -7.07 -11.88
CA SER A 55 -25.64 -6.27 -12.49
C SER A 55 -25.03 -6.99 -13.67
N ASP A 56 -24.77 -6.18 -14.69
CA ASP A 56 -24.02 -6.47 -15.90
C ASP A 56 -22.50 -6.34 -15.70
N GLY A 57 -22.04 -5.85 -14.53
CA GLY A 57 -20.63 -5.70 -14.18
C GLY A 57 -20.12 -6.85 -13.30
N VAL A 58 -18.95 -7.41 -13.64
CA VAL A 58 -18.23 -8.31 -12.72
C VAL A 58 -17.44 -7.46 -11.73
N PRO A 59 -17.56 -7.67 -10.40
CA PRO A 59 -16.76 -6.92 -9.44
C PRO A 59 -15.27 -7.22 -9.66
N HIS A 60 -14.48 -6.18 -9.92
CA HIS A 60 -13.04 -6.29 -10.03
C HIS A 60 -12.42 -6.16 -8.64
N VAL A 61 -11.92 -7.27 -8.09
CA VAL A 61 -11.29 -7.29 -6.76
C VAL A 61 -9.79 -7.05 -6.91
N ARG A 62 -9.28 -6.00 -6.28
CA ARG A 62 -7.83 -5.78 -6.10
C ARG A 62 -7.45 -6.15 -4.67
N ILE A 63 -6.74 -7.27 -4.50
CA ILE A 63 -6.18 -7.68 -3.21
C ILE A 63 -4.75 -7.14 -3.13
N GLY A 64 -4.47 -6.33 -2.12
CA GLY A 64 -3.11 -5.88 -1.80
C GLY A 64 -2.74 -6.33 -0.41
N SER A 65 -1.63 -7.07 -0.27
CA SER A 65 -1.00 -7.32 1.02
C SER A 65 0.07 -6.28 1.29
N ARG A 66 0.22 -5.86 2.54
CA ARG A 66 1.39 -5.12 3.02
C ARG A 66 2.02 -5.95 4.13
N ILE A 67 3.33 -6.12 4.09
CA ILE A 67 4.11 -6.72 5.18
C ILE A 67 4.93 -5.57 5.75
N GLU A 68 4.75 -5.30 7.03
CA GLU A 68 5.57 -4.34 7.77
C GLU A 68 6.90 -5.04 8.08
N LEU A 69 7.86 -4.92 7.17
CA LEU A 69 9.24 -5.34 7.39
C LEU A 69 9.98 -4.22 8.15
N ALA A 70 10.85 -4.62 9.09
CA ALA A 70 11.76 -3.68 9.70
C ALA A 70 12.59 -3.02 8.60
N ALA A 71 12.58 -1.68 8.52
CA ALA A 71 13.30 -0.94 7.51
C ALA A 71 14.79 -1.31 7.57
N MET A 72 15.31 -1.83 6.46
CA MET A 72 16.70 -2.23 6.36
C MET A 72 17.53 -0.99 6.08
N VAL A 73 18.51 -0.70 6.93
CA VAL A 73 19.36 0.49 6.76
C VAL A 73 20.11 0.37 5.43
N GLY A 74 20.04 1.39 4.58
CA GLY A 74 20.69 1.39 3.27
C GLY A 74 19.85 0.81 2.12
N ASP A 75 18.68 0.23 2.37
CA ASP A 75 17.70 -0.12 1.32
C ASP A 75 16.85 1.11 0.99
N PHE A 76 17.30 1.88 0.01
CA PHE A 76 16.65 3.11 -0.42
C PHE A 76 15.65 2.87 -1.57
N SER A 77 15.81 1.76 -2.28
CA SER A 77 14.96 1.35 -3.39
C SER A 77 13.73 0.54 -2.94
N LEU A 78 13.73 0.08 -1.68
CA LEU A 78 12.68 -0.69 -1.02
C LEU A 78 12.43 -2.05 -1.67
N ASP A 79 13.50 -2.67 -2.17
CA ASP A 79 13.46 -4.00 -2.79
C ASP A 79 13.93 -5.13 -1.85
N CYS A 80 14.12 -4.79 -0.57
CA CYS A 80 14.58 -5.66 0.51
C CYS A 80 16.04 -6.13 0.33
N ARG A 81 16.85 -5.36 -0.40
CA ARG A 81 18.28 -5.62 -0.62
C ARG A 81 19.04 -4.31 -0.50
N VAL A 82 20.31 -4.40 -0.14
CA VAL A 82 21.25 -3.27 -0.27
C VAL A 82 22.20 -3.58 -1.40
N ASP A 83 21.99 -2.96 -2.57
CA ASP A 83 22.77 -3.23 -3.76
C ASP A 83 23.11 -1.97 -4.58
N ALA A 84 23.47 -2.16 -5.85
CA ALA A 84 23.87 -1.08 -6.74
C ALA A 84 22.74 -0.06 -7.02
N TRP A 85 21.47 -0.46 -6.89
CA TRP A 85 20.33 0.45 -7.03
C TRP A 85 20.26 1.44 -5.87
N ASP A 86 20.55 0.98 -4.65
CA ASP A 86 20.61 1.86 -3.48
C ASP A 86 21.83 2.77 -3.51
N LEU A 87 22.98 2.24 -3.95
CA LEU A 87 24.18 3.04 -4.15
C LEU A 87 23.93 4.19 -5.14
N ARG A 88 23.13 3.94 -6.18
CA ARG A 88 22.75 4.99 -7.13
C ARG A 88 21.93 6.09 -6.44
N VAL A 89 20.94 5.73 -5.60
CA VAL A 89 20.14 6.73 -4.87
C VAL A 89 21.02 7.56 -3.93
N LEU A 90 21.96 6.91 -3.22
CA LEU A 90 22.93 7.59 -2.37
C LEU A 90 23.84 8.52 -3.16
N ALA A 91 24.28 8.09 -4.35
CA ALA A 91 25.13 8.88 -5.24
C ALA A 91 24.39 10.10 -5.83
N GLU A 92 23.11 9.97 -6.13
CA GLU A 92 22.25 11.08 -6.59
C GLU A 92 22.09 12.16 -5.50
N ALA A 93 22.07 11.75 -4.22
CA ALA A 93 22.02 12.65 -3.07
C ALA A 93 23.41 13.07 -2.53
N TRP A 94 24.51 12.68 -3.17
CA TRP A 94 25.86 12.85 -2.61
C TRP A 94 26.22 14.32 -2.35
N LEU A 95 26.70 14.62 -1.14
CA LEU A 95 27.07 15.96 -0.66
C LEU A 95 25.93 16.99 -0.66
N SER A 96 24.68 16.54 -0.77
CA SER A 96 23.51 17.39 -0.67
C SER A 96 23.14 17.68 0.80
N ARG A 97 22.39 18.77 1.01
CA ARG A 97 21.90 19.23 2.31
C ARG A 97 20.39 19.43 2.29
N ALA A 98 19.75 19.51 3.45
CA ALA A 98 18.29 19.65 3.56
C ALA A 98 17.62 20.75 2.71
N ASP A 99 18.37 21.79 2.31
CA ASP A 99 17.91 22.88 1.44
C ASP A 99 18.16 22.65 -0.06
N HIS A 100 18.87 21.60 -0.44
CA HIS A 100 19.15 21.23 -1.83
C HIS A 100 18.05 20.33 -2.42
N ALA A 101 17.68 20.56 -3.68
CA ALA A 101 16.67 19.75 -4.38
C ALA A 101 17.06 18.27 -4.56
N ALA A 102 18.37 17.98 -4.57
CA ALA A 102 18.89 16.61 -4.68
C ALA A 102 18.95 15.87 -3.33
N TRP A 103 18.61 16.56 -2.22
CA TRP A 103 18.68 15.94 -0.91
C TRP A 103 17.57 14.94 -0.68
N ASN A 104 17.99 13.75 -0.24
CA ASN A 104 17.11 12.68 0.14
C ASN A 104 17.28 12.41 1.65
N PRO A 105 16.27 12.67 2.50
CA PRO A 105 16.34 12.40 3.93
C PRO A 105 16.60 10.92 4.24
N ALA A 106 16.22 10.01 3.35
CA ALA A 106 16.48 8.58 3.53
C ALA A 106 17.97 8.24 3.46
N CYS A 107 18.80 9.12 2.87
CA CYS A 107 20.24 8.90 2.71
C CYS A 107 21.10 9.51 3.83
N ASP A 108 20.51 10.28 4.77
CA ASP A 108 21.18 10.84 5.96
C ASP A 108 21.06 9.83 7.11
N ILE A 109 21.88 8.78 7.04
CA ILE A 109 21.83 7.56 7.86
C ILE A 109 23.04 7.40 8.79
N GLY A 110 23.88 8.42 8.90
CA GLY A 110 25.00 8.45 9.83
C GLY A 110 24.55 8.22 11.29
N PRO A 111 25.47 7.87 12.21
CA PRO A 111 25.15 7.60 13.63
C PRO A 111 24.38 8.73 14.33
N ALA A 112 24.57 9.96 13.86
CA ALA A 112 23.74 11.12 14.16
C ALA A 112 23.46 11.83 12.84
N PRO A 113 22.22 11.74 12.30
CA PRO A 113 21.84 12.46 11.08
C PRO A 113 22.14 13.95 11.24
N ASP A 114 22.94 14.49 10.31
CA ASP A 114 23.48 15.85 10.40
C ASP A 114 22.92 16.80 9.33
N GLY A 115 21.95 16.31 8.55
CA GLY A 115 21.33 17.04 7.45
C GLY A 115 22.19 17.11 6.19
N THR A 116 23.32 16.39 6.11
CA THR A 116 24.22 16.36 4.97
C THR A 116 24.61 14.94 4.58
N VAL A 117 24.22 14.50 3.38
CA VAL A 117 24.62 13.18 2.87
C VAL A 117 26.12 13.19 2.53
N ASN A 118 26.92 12.45 3.27
CA ASN A 118 28.37 12.47 3.17
C ASN A 118 29.02 11.11 3.46
N HIS A 119 30.34 11.09 3.64
CA HIS A 119 31.10 9.88 3.91
C HIS A 119 30.68 9.10 5.17
N LEU A 120 30.09 9.75 6.17
CA LEU A 120 29.56 9.10 7.37
C LEU A 120 28.34 8.23 7.02
N ASP A 121 27.45 8.71 6.17
CA ASP A 121 26.31 7.95 5.66
C ASP A 121 26.77 6.80 4.77
N PHE A 122 27.75 7.07 3.91
CA PHE A 122 28.35 6.03 3.07
C PHE A 122 29.00 4.91 3.89
N ALA A 123 29.61 5.24 5.04
CA ALA A 123 30.19 4.21 5.91
C ALA A 123 29.12 3.29 6.49
N VAL A 124 27.96 3.84 6.87
CA VAL A 124 26.81 3.05 7.35
C VAL A 124 26.22 2.21 6.20
N PHE A 125 26.03 2.81 5.01
CA PHE A 125 25.60 2.11 3.81
C PHE A 125 26.53 0.94 3.46
N ALA A 126 27.85 1.18 3.42
CA ALA A 126 28.85 0.18 3.08
C ALA A 126 28.88 -0.98 4.09
N ALA A 127 28.55 -0.74 5.35
CA ALA A 127 28.43 -1.79 6.37
C ALA A 127 27.23 -2.73 6.11
N GLN A 128 26.26 -2.29 5.30
CA GLN A 128 25.07 -3.06 4.90
C GLN A 128 25.19 -3.62 3.48
N TRP A 129 26.33 -3.45 2.80
CA TRP A 129 26.48 -3.85 1.41
C TRP A 129 26.16 -5.35 1.20
N LEU A 130 25.24 -5.63 0.26
CA LEU A 130 24.70 -6.96 -0.04
C LEU A 130 23.89 -7.61 1.09
N ALA A 131 23.42 -6.85 2.08
CA ALA A 131 22.43 -7.33 3.02
C ALA A 131 21.08 -7.57 2.33
N THR A 132 20.33 -8.56 2.84
CA THR A 132 18.98 -8.91 2.39
C THR A 132 18.11 -9.21 3.59
N ALA A 133 16.81 -8.91 3.51
CA ALA A 133 15.86 -9.33 4.53
C ALA A 133 15.47 -10.81 4.31
N ASP A 134 15.59 -11.64 5.36
CA ASP A 134 15.21 -13.06 5.40
C ASP A 134 13.75 -13.27 5.86
#